data_AF-A0A842Y667-F1
#
_entry.id   AF-A0A842Y667-F1
#
_cell.length_a   1.000
_cell.length_b   1.000
_cell.length_c   1.000
_cell.angle_alpha   90.00
_cell.angle_beta   90.00
_cell.angle_gamma   90.00
#
_symmetry.space_group_name_H-M   'P 1'
#
loop_
_entity.id
_entity.type
_entity.pdbx_description
1 polymer ?
#
loop_
_entity_poly.entity_id
_entity_poly.type
_entity_poly.pdbx_seq_one_letter_code
_entity_poly.pdbx_strand_id
1 'polypeptide(L)'
;MQELLFHQDIKTCRPLSVRMIFEDNHNWNAFILEHKDELRDVEIIEVNKMLSCKDESRGYFTYHQTIYFGCNSRICSNCGKNHTDKWAKSLKNAMFNVPHRHAVLTISDVLWPIILQNRFLQKVLIDAAIEAINDTISYKNRNGRLLAGAIVVLHPFSKNMGFNPHLHVLVTEGGFDKRGRFIHQKFISFRGMRKTWQYQVLTRFKAEFPGNMEISMLVHQLFKKYPEGFYVHLPEESRITNKQNVARYVARYIRHPAVANTRLYEYDGKSVTFWYKDHEDKKIFVTMEVKKFIRALIQHIPDRNFKMIRYYGSYGRRIKKLFSGYLQRSLNQTTFEDFSKKRNVWAPECPNCGTKMTFAWYEKL
;
A
#
# COMPACT_ATOMS: atom_id res chain seq x y z
N MET A 1 45.53 1.31 41.81
CA MET A 1 45.29 1.85 40.45
C MET A 1 44.16 1.03 39.83
N GLN A 2 43.01 1.68 39.71
CA GLN A 2 41.84 1.36 38.87
C GLN A 2 41.33 -0.08 38.75
N GLU A 3 40.23 -0.31 39.48
CA GLU A 3 39.09 -1.10 39.03
C GLU A 3 38.70 -0.72 37.59
N LEU A 4 38.67 -1.70 36.70
CA LEU A 4 37.88 -1.67 35.46
C LEU A 4 36.83 -2.77 35.57
N LEU A 5 35.84 -2.49 36.42
CA LEU A 5 34.55 -3.16 36.37
C LEU A 5 33.92 -2.80 35.00
N PHE A 6 34.07 -3.70 34.03
CA PHE A 6 33.20 -3.75 32.88
C PHE A 6 31.81 -4.15 33.37
N HIS A 7 31.02 -3.18 33.81
CA HIS A 7 29.56 -3.28 33.78
C HIS A 7 29.13 -3.27 32.31
N GLN A 8 29.25 -4.41 31.64
CA GLN A 8 28.35 -4.73 30.55
C GLN A 8 27.01 -5.06 31.19
N ASP A 9 26.18 -4.03 31.35
CA ASP A 9 24.74 -4.22 31.44
C ASP A 9 24.32 -5.05 30.22
N ILE A 10 24.05 -6.32 30.44
CA ILE A 10 23.35 -7.18 29.48
C ILE A 10 21.90 -6.70 29.46
N LYS A 11 21.66 -5.50 28.90
CA LYS A 11 20.36 -5.14 28.36
C LYS A 11 20.13 -6.10 27.21
N THR A 12 19.26 -7.08 27.44
CA THR A 12 18.72 -8.00 26.44
C THR A 12 18.62 -7.30 25.08
N CYS A 13 19.44 -7.74 24.12
CA CYS A 13 19.67 -7.09 22.83
C CYS A 13 18.45 -7.25 21.89
N ARG A 14 17.29 -6.73 22.32
CA ARG A 14 16.09 -6.71 21.50
C ARG A 14 16.22 -5.52 20.55
N PRO A 15 16.16 -5.74 19.22
CA PRO A 15 16.30 -4.64 18.27
C PRO A 15 15.18 -3.61 18.50
N LEU A 16 15.54 -2.32 18.49
CA LEU A 16 14.61 -1.20 18.63
C LEU A 16 13.45 -1.38 17.64
N SER A 17 12.23 -1.31 18.15
CA SER A 17 11.03 -1.53 17.36
C SER A 17 9.91 -0.57 17.77
N VAL A 18 9.00 -0.32 16.82
CA VAL A 18 7.80 0.49 17.10
C VAL A 18 7.00 -0.11 18.26
N ARG A 19 6.87 -1.45 18.31
CA ARG A 19 6.18 -2.14 19.39
C ARG A 19 6.83 -1.84 20.75
N MET A 20 8.16 -1.93 20.84
CA MET A 20 8.90 -1.65 22.08
C MET A 20 8.67 -0.22 22.57
N ILE A 21 8.70 0.78 21.67
CA ILE A 21 8.44 2.18 22.03
C ILE A 21 7.02 2.36 22.60
N PHE A 22 6.03 1.67 22.06
CA PHE A 22 4.65 1.74 22.55
C PHE A 22 4.46 1.02 23.90
N GLU A 23 5.20 -0.07 24.14
CA GLU A 23 5.15 -0.86 25.38
C GLU A 23 5.92 -0.20 26.54
N ASP A 24 7.06 0.41 26.24
CA ASP A 24 7.96 1.00 27.24
C ASP A 24 7.25 2.09 28.06
N ASN A 25 7.52 2.13 29.36
CA ASN A 25 6.96 3.13 30.30
C ASN A 25 5.45 3.36 30.17
N HIS A 26 4.69 2.34 29.75
CA HIS A 26 3.26 2.42 29.48
C HIS A 26 2.87 3.54 28.50
N ASN A 27 3.76 3.90 27.57
CA ASN A 27 3.59 5.03 26.65
C ASN A 27 2.23 5.00 25.92
N TRP A 28 1.80 3.83 25.44
CA TRP A 28 0.50 3.71 24.79
C TRP A 28 -0.69 3.95 25.74
N ASN A 29 -0.64 3.42 26.96
CA ASN A 29 -1.72 3.60 27.93
C ASN A 29 -1.81 5.08 28.37
N ALA A 30 -0.66 5.70 28.65
CA ALA A 30 -0.59 7.13 28.96
C ALA A 30 -1.14 7.98 27.80
N PHE A 31 -0.77 7.65 26.56
CA PHE A 31 -1.27 8.35 25.38
C PHE A 31 -2.80 8.21 25.22
N ILE A 32 -3.38 7.03 25.47
CA ILE A 32 -4.84 6.86 25.46
C ILE A 32 -5.51 7.75 26.50
N LEU A 33 -4.99 7.77 27.74
CA LEU A 33 -5.59 8.54 28.83
C LEU A 33 -5.60 10.04 28.53
N GLU A 34 -4.53 10.56 27.93
CA GLU A 34 -4.39 11.97 27.58
C GLU A 34 -5.19 12.38 26.34
N HIS A 35 -5.38 11.48 25.37
CA HIS A 35 -5.98 11.80 24.06
C HIS A 35 -7.28 11.02 23.77
N LYS A 36 -7.97 10.56 24.81
CA LYS A 36 -9.13 9.67 24.68
C LYS A 36 -10.19 10.20 23.72
N ASP A 37 -10.49 11.50 23.78
CA ASP A 37 -11.55 12.14 23.00
C ASP A 37 -11.13 12.46 21.55
N GLU A 38 -9.83 12.36 21.24
CA GLU A 38 -9.27 12.64 19.92
C GLU A 38 -8.95 11.36 19.13
N LEU A 39 -8.93 10.21 19.82
CA LEU A 39 -8.56 8.93 19.25
C LEU A 39 -9.75 8.26 18.55
N ARG A 40 -9.49 7.73 17.36
CA ARG A 40 -10.47 6.91 16.64
C ARG A 40 -10.38 5.48 17.16
N ASP A 41 -11.52 4.80 17.30
CA ASP A 41 -11.57 3.38 17.68
C ASP A 41 -10.66 2.49 16.83
N VAL A 42 -10.57 2.77 15.53
CA VAL A 42 -9.72 2.01 14.61
C VAL A 42 -8.23 2.15 14.93
N GLU A 43 -7.80 3.31 15.44
CA GLU A 43 -6.41 3.54 15.86
C GLU A 43 -6.11 2.68 17.09
N ILE A 44 -7.00 2.71 18.09
CA ILE A 44 -6.86 1.92 19.31
C ILE A 44 -6.81 0.42 18.99
N ILE A 45 -7.75 -0.06 18.17
CA ILE A 45 -7.82 -1.46 17.75
C ILE A 45 -6.54 -1.90 17.02
N GLU A 46 -6.04 -1.11 16.09
CA GLU A 46 -4.85 -1.48 15.30
C GLU A 46 -3.56 -1.41 16.12
N VAL A 47 -3.45 -0.51 17.10
CA VAL A 47 -2.34 -0.49 18.06
C VAL A 47 -2.40 -1.70 18.98
N ASN A 48 -3.53 -1.99 19.61
CA ASN A 48 -3.68 -3.15 20.49
C ASN A 48 -3.42 -4.47 19.74
N LYS A 49 -3.79 -4.54 18.45
CA LYS A 49 -3.37 -5.64 17.58
C LYS A 49 -1.85 -5.75 17.46
N MET A 50 -1.17 -4.65 17.14
CA MET A 50 0.29 -4.65 17.02
C MET A 50 0.97 -5.10 18.33
N LEU A 51 0.49 -4.61 19.48
CA LEU A 51 1.04 -4.91 20.80
C LEU A 51 0.91 -6.40 21.16
N SER A 52 -0.21 -7.03 20.82
CA SER A 52 -0.44 -8.47 21.00
C SER A 52 0.03 -9.33 19.81
N CYS A 53 0.97 -8.84 18.99
CA CYS A 53 1.47 -9.62 17.87
C CYS A 53 2.30 -10.81 18.35
N LYS A 54 2.07 -12.01 17.80
CA LYS A 54 2.78 -13.24 18.19
C LYS A 54 2.58 -13.63 19.66
N ASP A 55 1.43 -13.27 20.20
CA ASP A 55 0.95 -13.66 21.52
C ASP A 55 -0.10 -14.78 21.40
N GLU A 56 -0.36 -15.49 22.50
CA GLU A 56 -1.37 -16.56 22.59
C GLU A 56 -2.77 -16.08 22.20
N SER A 57 -3.13 -14.84 22.54
CA SER A 57 -4.40 -14.22 22.14
C SER A 57 -4.63 -14.14 20.62
N ARG A 58 -3.60 -14.41 19.81
CA ARG A 58 -3.70 -14.45 18.34
C ARG A 58 -3.97 -15.84 17.77
N GLY A 59 -3.98 -16.86 18.62
CA GLY A 59 -4.00 -18.26 18.21
C GLY A 59 -2.61 -18.75 17.78
N TYR A 60 -2.48 -20.06 17.66
CA TYR A 60 -1.20 -20.71 17.38
C TYR A 60 -1.40 -22.04 16.64
N PHE A 61 -0.31 -22.54 16.05
CA PHE A 61 -0.16 -23.95 15.71
C PHE A 61 0.86 -24.59 16.65
N THR A 62 0.61 -25.82 17.09
CA THR A 62 1.57 -26.59 17.88
C THR A 62 1.96 -27.84 17.11
N TYR A 63 3.24 -27.95 16.76
CA TYR A 63 3.85 -29.17 16.22
C TYR A 63 5.33 -29.18 16.62
N HIS A 64 5.68 -29.97 17.65
CA HIS A 64 6.95 -29.94 18.40
C HIS A 64 7.34 -28.60 19.05
N GLN A 65 6.86 -27.48 18.52
CA GLN A 65 6.97 -26.12 19.07
C GLN A 65 5.65 -25.38 18.82
N THR A 66 5.35 -24.39 19.67
CA THR A 66 4.18 -23.51 19.52
C THR A 66 4.55 -22.28 18.70
N ILE A 67 3.85 -22.06 17.59
CA ILE A 67 4.04 -20.92 16.69
C ILE A 67 2.80 -20.03 16.72
N TYR A 68 2.91 -18.88 17.38
CA TYR A 68 1.84 -17.89 17.46
C TYR A 68 1.58 -17.16 16.13
N PHE A 69 0.32 -16.81 15.89
CA PHE A 69 -0.08 -16.09 14.69
C PHE A 69 0.25 -14.59 14.77
N GLY A 70 0.36 -13.97 13.58
CA GLY A 70 0.57 -12.53 13.46
C GLY A 70 -0.71 -11.73 13.72
N CYS A 71 -0.57 -10.48 14.12
CA CYS A 71 -1.71 -9.62 14.45
C CYS A 71 -2.47 -9.03 13.25
N ASN A 72 -1.87 -9.04 12.05
CA ASN A 72 -2.41 -8.41 10.84
C ASN A 72 -2.69 -6.89 10.94
N SER A 73 -2.17 -6.23 11.98
CA SER A 73 -2.22 -4.78 12.16
C SER A 73 -1.47 -4.07 11.03
N ARG A 74 -2.00 -2.93 10.57
CA ARG A 74 -1.39 -2.09 9.54
C ARG A 74 -0.11 -1.39 9.99
N ILE A 75 0.07 -1.21 11.30
CA ILE A 75 1.25 -0.56 11.87
C ILE A 75 2.29 -1.55 12.40
N CYS A 76 2.02 -2.86 12.31
CA CYS A 76 2.97 -3.89 12.69
C CYS A 76 3.98 -4.15 11.55
N SER A 77 5.22 -3.70 11.70
CA SER A 77 6.32 -3.96 10.76
C SER A 77 6.49 -5.45 10.41
N ASN A 78 6.39 -6.34 11.39
CA ASN A 78 6.56 -7.79 11.18
C ASN A 78 5.46 -8.38 10.31
N CYS A 79 4.20 -8.05 10.58
CA CYS A 79 3.07 -8.58 9.82
C CYS A 79 2.93 -7.88 8.45
N GLY A 80 3.22 -6.58 8.38
CA GLY A 80 3.11 -5.78 7.17
C GLY A 80 3.88 -6.39 6.00
N LYS A 81 5.15 -6.77 6.22
CA LYS A 81 6.00 -7.40 5.19
C LYS A 81 5.37 -8.67 4.61
N ASN A 82 4.90 -9.60 5.46
CA ASN A 82 4.28 -10.84 5.00
C ASN A 82 3.01 -10.58 4.17
N HIS A 83 2.17 -9.61 4.58
CA HIS A 83 0.99 -9.21 3.81
C HIS A 83 1.37 -8.63 2.46
N THR A 84 2.37 -7.77 2.45
CA THR A 84 2.90 -7.14 1.25
C THR A 84 3.42 -8.17 0.25
N ASP A 85 4.18 -9.16 0.70
CA ASP A 85 4.70 -10.24 -0.15
C ASP A 85 3.58 -11.13 -0.72
N LYS A 86 2.61 -11.51 0.12
CA LYS A 86 1.43 -12.28 -0.31
C LYS A 86 0.59 -11.52 -1.33
N TRP A 87 0.35 -10.23 -1.09
CA TRP A 87 -0.38 -9.39 -2.02
C TRP A 87 0.38 -9.23 -3.34
N ALA A 88 1.70 -9.05 -3.31
CA ALA A 88 2.52 -8.95 -4.51
C ALA A 88 2.36 -10.22 -5.38
N LYS A 89 2.42 -11.40 -4.76
CA LYS A 89 2.23 -12.68 -5.45
C LYS A 89 0.82 -12.78 -6.06
N SER A 90 -0.21 -12.36 -5.34
CA SER A 90 -1.59 -12.34 -5.85
C SER A 90 -1.76 -11.35 -7.01
N LEU A 91 -1.20 -10.15 -6.88
CA LEU A 91 -1.27 -9.12 -7.92
C LEU A 91 -0.62 -9.61 -9.22
N LYS A 92 0.56 -10.24 -9.14
CA LYS A 92 1.27 -10.78 -10.31
C LYS A 92 0.33 -11.61 -11.20
N ASN A 93 -0.43 -12.52 -10.58
CA ASN A 93 -1.35 -13.42 -11.28
C ASN A 93 -2.60 -12.70 -11.79
N ALA A 94 -2.97 -11.59 -11.14
CA ALA A 94 -4.15 -10.81 -11.48
C ALA A 94 -3.90 -9.77 -12.58
N MET A 95 -2.66 -9.53 -12.99
CA MET A 95 -2.30 -8.49 -13.96
C MET A 95 -2.52 -8.90 -15.42
N PHE A 96 -2.86 -7.91 -16.26
CA PHE A 96 -2.91 -8.08 -17.72
C PHE A 96 -1.49 -8.25 -18.31
N ASN A 97 -1.40 -8.95 -19.44
CA ASN A 97 -0.22 -9.15 -20.28
C ASN A 97 -0.05 -8.00 -21.26
N VAL A 98 0.05 -6.79 -20.71
CA VAL A 98 0.30 -5.55 -21.44
C VAL A 98 1.33 -4.74 -20.66
N PRO A 99 2.03 -3.77 -21.27
CA PRO A 99 2.93 -2.90 -20.52
C PRO A 99 2.16 -2.01 -19.53
N HIS A 100 2.80 -1.71 -18.40
CA HIS A 100 2.28 -0.79 -17.39
C HIS A 100 3.25 0.37 -17.17
N ARG A 101 2.75 1.41 -16.51
CA ARG A 101 3.51 2.54 -15.98
C ARG A 101 3.21 2.68 -14.50
N HIS A 102 4.20 3.10 -13.73
CA HIS A 102 3.96 3.59 -12.38
C HIS A 102 3.86 5.12 -12.39
N ALA A 103 2.75 5.62 -11.87
CA ALA A 103 2.51 7.05 -11.68
C ALA A 103 2.46 7.37 -10.18
N VAL A 104 2.97 8.54 -9.80
CA VAL A 104 2.67 9.16 -8.51
C VAL A 104 1.83 10.40 -8.76
N LEU A 105 0.65 10.49 -8.16
CA LEU A 105 -0.23 11.65 -8.27
C LEU A 105 -0.32 12.32 -6.91
N THR A 106 -0.01 13.61 -6.84
CA THR A 106 -0.04 14.40 -5.60
C THR A 106 -1.00 15.58 -5.74
N ILE A 107 -1.42 16.14 -4.62
CA ILE A 107 -2.33 17.29 -4.57
C ILE A 107 -1.67 18.48 -3.87
N SER A 108 -2.27 19.67 -3.97
CA SER A 108 -1.83 20.81 -3.17
C SER A 108 -1.96 20.51 -1.67
N ASP A 109 -0.93 20.89 -0.93
CA ASP A 109 -0.88 20.96 0.54
C ASP A 109 -2.06 21.68 1.18
N VAL A 110 -2.59 22.73 0.53
CA VAL A 110 -3.78 23.46 0.97
C VAL A 110 -5.00 22.56 1.16
N LEU A 111 -5.09 21.43 0.43
CA LEU A 111 -6.20 20.47 0.58
C LEU A 111 -5.98 19.47 1.71
N TRP A 112 -4.74 19.32 2.23
CA TRP A 112 -4.40 18.29 3.21
C TRP A 112 -5.18 18.44 4.53
N PRO A 113 -5.30 19.64 5.15
CA PRO A 113 -6.07 19.78 6.40
C PRO A 113 -7.53 19.37 6.23
N ILE A 114 -8.15 19.71 5.09
CA ILE A 114 -9.54 19.38 4.80
C ILE A 114 -9.73 17.86 4.66
N ILE A 115 -8.80 17.18 4.00
CA ILE A 115 -8.83 15.71 3.87
C ILE A 115 -8.53 15.01 5.20
N LEU A 116 -7.67 15.59 6.03
CA LEU A 116 -7.37 15.05 7.35
C LEU A 116 -8.60 15.10 8.26
N GLN A 117 -9.35 16.21 8.20
CA GLN A 117 -10.61 16.40 8.93
C GLN A 117 -11.75 15.56 8.34
N ASN A 118 -11.84 15.44 7.02
CA ASN A 118 -12.84 14.62 6.33
C ASN A 118 -12.18 13.48 5.54
N ARG A 119 -11.90 12.38 6.25
CA ARG A 119 -11.16 11.22 5.71
C ARG A 119 -11.87 10.50 4.57
N PHE A 120 -13.19 10.66 4.42
CA PHE A 120 -13.91 10.13 3.25
C PHE A 120 -13.38 10.70 1.93
N LEU A 121 -12.87 11.94 1.93
CA LEU A 121 -12.29 12.59 0.75
C LEU A 121 -11.07 11.84 0.19
N GLN A 122 -10.42 11.00 0.98
CA GLN A 122 -9.39 10.09 0.48
C GLN A 122 -9.93 9.16 -0.63
N LYS A 123 -11.20 8.73 -0.53
CA LYS A 123 -11.86 7.96 -1.59
C LYS A 123 -12.08 8.82 -2.84
N VAL A 124 -12.46 10.08 -2.67
CA VAL A 124 -12.68 11.03 -3.77
C VAL A 124 -11.40 11.23 -4.58
N LEU A 125 -10.24 11.33 -3.91
CA LEU A 125 -8.94 11.37 -4.59
C LEU A 125 -8.69 10.11 -5.42
N ILE A 126 -8.94 8.94 -4.85
CA ILE A 126 -8.74 7.67 -5.53
C ILE A 126 -9.68 7.55 -6.75
N ASP A 127 -10.94 7.96 -6.63
CA ASP A 127 -11.91 7.95 -7.73
C ASP A 127 -11.55 8.97 -8.83
N ALA A 128 -11.04 10.15 -8.46
CA ALA A 128 -10.58 11.16 -9.41
C ALA A 128 -9.42 10.64 -10.28
N ALA A 129 -8.57 9.75 -9.75
CA ALA A 129 -7.39 9.27 -10.45
C ALA A 129 -7.74 8.45 -11.69
N ILE A 130 -8.75 7.57 -11.60
CA ILE A 130 -9.14 6.75 -12.76
C ILE A 130 -9.74 7.60 -13.88
N GLU A 131 -10.58 8.59 -13.54
CA GLU A 131 -11.14 9.47 -14.58
C GLU A 131 -10.05 10.33 -15.23
N ALA A 132 -9.13 10.88 -14.45
CA ALA A 132 -8.01 11.67 -14.99
C ALA A 132 -7.16 10.84 -15.96
N ILE A 133 -6.89 9.58 -15.61
CA ILE A 133 -6.16 8.63 -16.46
C ILE A 133 -6.92 8.35 -17.76
N ASN A 134 -8.21 8.00 -17.66
CA ASN A 134 -9.02 7.69 -18.83
C ASN A 134 -9.18 8.90 -19.76
N ASP A 135 -9.39 10.10 -19.21
CA ASP A 135 -9.50 11.34 -19.97
C ASP A 135 -8.20 11.63 -20.73
N THR A 136 -7.05 11.45 -20.06
CA THR A 136 -5.73 11.67 -20.67
C THR A 136 -5.43 10.69 -21.79
N ILE A 137 -5.66 9.40 -21.57
CA ILE A 137 -5.40 8.33 -22.56
C ILE A 137 -6.39 8.41 -23.72
N SER A 138 -7.62 8.83 -23.46
CA SER A 138 -8.66 8.97 -24.50
C SER A 138 -8.50 10.22 -25.35
N TYR A 139 -7.81 11.27 -24.86
CA TYR A 139 -7.77 12.59 -25.50
C TYR A 139 -7.40 12.58 -26.99
N LYS A 140 -6.43 11.75 -27.39
CA LYS A 140 -6.00 11.63 -28.80
C LYS A 140 -6.64 10.47 -29.57
N ASN A 141 -7.50 9.67 -28.93
CA ASN A 141 -8.08 8.50 -29.57
C ASN A 141 -9.34 8.86 -30.38
N ARG A 142 -9.21 8.90 -31.72
CA ARG A 142 -10.32 9.21 -32.63
C ARG A 142 -11.45 8.17 -32.61
N ASN A 143 -11.17 6.96 -32.13
CA ASN A 143 -12.13 5.85 -32.10
C ASN A 143 -12.96 5.78 -30.79
N GLY A 144 -12.92 6.83 -29.96
CA GLY A 144 -13.70 6.98 -28.74
C GLY A 144 -12.92 6.75 -27.45
N ARG A 145 -13.64 6.68 -26.32
CA ARG A 145 -13.02 6.52 -24.99
C ARG A 145 -12.32 5.16 -24.88
N LEU A 146 -11.09 5.18 -24.39
CA LEU A 146 -10.34 3.99 -24.00
C LEU A 146 -10.51 3.75 -22.51
N LEU A 147 -10.63 2.48 -22.12
CA LEU A 147 -10.70 2.08 -20.73
C LEU A 147 -9.32 1.62 -20.25
N ALA A 148 -8.62 2.48 -19.53
CA ALA A 148 -7.35 2.11 -18.90
C ALA A 148 -7.58 1.10 -17.77
N GLY A 149 -6.58 0.28 -17.49
CA GLY A 149 -6.54 -0.52 -16.25
C GLY A 149 -5.70 0.21 -15.23
N ALA A 150 -6.25 0.51 -14.05
CA ALA A 150 -5.50 1.12 -12.96
C ALA A 150 -5.61 0.32 -11.66
N ILE A 151 -4.49 0.17 -10.97
CA ILE A 151 -4.42 -0.28 -9.57
C ILE A 151 -3.91 0.92 -8.78
N VAL A 152 -4.79 1.51 -7.98
CA VAL A 152 -4.53 2.73 -7.22
C VAL A 152 -4.27 2.36 -5.77
N VAL A 153 -3.15 2.83 -5.24
CA VAL A 153 -2.74 2.67 -3.83
C VAL A 153 -2.65 4.06 -3.21
N LEU A 154 -3.50 4.33 -2.21
CA LEU A 154 -3.37 5.53 -1.40
C LEU A 154 -2.19 5.39 -0.43
N HIS A 155 -1.37 6.43 -0.37
CA HIS A 155 -0.25 6.56 0.55
C HIS A 155 -0.39 7.88 1.31
N PRO A 156 -0.81 7.87 2.59
CA PRO A 156 -1.22 9.09 3.29
C PRO A 156 -0.08 9.87 3.95
N PHE A 157 1.16 9.38 3.88
CA PHE A 157 2.29 9.94 4.60
C PHE A 157 3.55 10.16 3.77
N SER A 158 4.35 11.14 4.17
CA SER A 158 5.69 11.38 3.64
C SER A 158 6.73 10.51 4.34
N LYS A 159 7.97 10.54 3.83
CA LYS A 159 9.11 9.82 4.41
C LYS A 159 9.38 10.19 5.88
N ASN A 160 9.07 11.42 6.31
CA ASN A 160 9.19 11.88 7.70
C ASN A 160 7.92 11.65 8.55
N MET A 161 6.99 10.79 8.11
CA MET A 161 5.69 10.50 8.76
C MET A 161 4.69 11.66 8.80
N GLY A 162 4.97 12.79 8.15
CA GLY A 162 4.00 13.87 7.99
C GLY A 162 2.81 13.44 7.12
N PHE A 163 1.64 14.03 7.34
CA PHE A 163 0.47 13.77 6.48
C PHE A 163 0.69 14.38 5.10
N ASN A 164 0.69 13.53 4.08
CA ASN A 164 0.91 13.88 2.68
C ASN A 164 0.20 12.84 1.80
N PRO A 165 -1.13 13.00 1.59
CA PRO A 165 -1.90 12.07 0.79
C PRO A 165 -1.52 12.14 -0.68
N HIS A 166 -0.96 11.04 -1.18
CA HIS A 166 -0.63 10.85 -2.58
C HIS A 166 -1.01 9.45 -3.05
N LEU A 167 -1.08 9.27 -4.36
CA LEU A 167 -1.48 8.01 -4.98
C LEU A 167 -0.31 7.40 -5.73
N HIS A 168 0.02 6.15 -5.42
CA HIS A 168 0.80 5.31 -6.32
C HIS A 168 -0.16 4.56 -7.23
N VAL A 169 -0.01 4.73 -8.53
CA VAL A 169 -0.90 4.11 -9.52
C VAL A 169 -0.08 3.26 -10.46
N LEU A 170 -0.44 1.97 -10.55
CA LEU A 170 0.00 1.12 -11.63
C LEU A 170 -1.06 1.15 -12.73
N VAL A 171 -0.73 1.76 -13.86
CA VAL A 171 -1.66 2.00 -14.98
C VAL A 171 -1.21 1.26 -16.22
N THR A 172 -2.12 0.75 -17.05
CA THR A 172 -1.79 0.19 -18.36
C THR A 172 -1.23 1.27 -19.29
N GLU A 173 -0.22 0.94 -20.10
CA GLU A 173 0.34 1.83 -21.13
C GLU A 173 -0.59 1.89 -22.36
N GLY A 174 -1.74 2.56 -22.17
CA GLY A 174 -2.87 2.58 -23.09
C GLY A 174 -4.15 2.09 -22.43
N GLY A 175 -5.15 1.72 -23.22
CA GLY A 175 -6.45 1.27 -22.72
C GLY A 175 -7.20 0.39 -23.71
N PHE A 176 -8.29 -0.20 -23.26
CA PHE A 176 -9.11 -1.09 -24.08
C PHE A 176 -10.18 -0.31 -24.83
N ASP A 177 -10.36 -0.63 -26.12
CA ASP A 177 -11.46 -0.11 -26.91
C ASP A 177 -12.80 -0.82 -26.59
N LYS A 178 -13.87 -0.37 -27.23
CA LYS A 178 -15.23 -0.91 -27.07
C LYS A 178 -15.34 -2.39 -27.45
N ARG A 179 -14.43 -2.89 -28.28
CA ARG A 179 -14.35 -4.29 -28.75
C ARG A 179 -13.46 -5.14 -27.85
N GLY A 180 -12.92 -4.57 -26.77
CA GLY A 180 -12.03 -5.25 -25.84
C GLY A 180 -10.61 -5.43 -26.34
N ARG A 181 -10.20 -4.72 -27.41
CA ARG A 181 -8.83 -4.75 -27.91
C ARG A 181 -7.98 -3.73 -27.18
N PHE A 182 -6.79 -4.13 -26.77
CA PHE A 182 -5.84 -3.22 -26.14
C PHE A 182 -5.22 -2.28 -27.19
N ILE A 183 -5.44 -0.98 -27.03
CA ILE A 183 -4.83 0.07 -27.83
C ILE A 183 -3.62 0.59 -27.07
N HIS A 184 -2.44 0.22 -27.55
CA HIS A 184 -1.19 0.61 -26.94
C HIS A 184 -0.87 2.09 -27.18
N GLN A 185 -0.53 2.82 -26.12
CA GLN A 185 -0.13 4.22 -26.20
C GLN A 185 1.15 4.44 -25.39
N LYS A 186 2.30 4.32 -26.06
CA LYS A 186 3.61 4.50 -25.42
C LYS A 186 3.79 5.92 -24.86
N PHE A 187 3.32 6.94 -25.60
CA PHE A 187 3.35 8.33 -25.15
C PHE A 187 2.07 8.66 -24.39
N ILE A 188 2.21 8.93 -23.09
CA ILE A 188 1.15 9.48 -22.23
C ILE A 188 1.52 10.93 -21.94
N SER A 189 0.64 11.87 -22.30
CA SER A 189 0.92 13.30 -22.11
C SER A 189 1.02 13.64 -20.62
N PHE A 190 2.24 13.91 -20.16
CA PHE A 190 2.50 14.31 -18.77
C PHE A 190 1.74 15.59 -18.41
N ARG A 191 1.87 16.63 -19.23
CA ARG A 191 1.14 17.90 -19.07
C ARG A 191 -0.37 17.70 -19.11
N GLY A 192 -0.85 16.82 -19.99
CA GLY A 192 -2.26 16.45 -20.06
C GLY A 192 -2.74 15.81 -18.76
N MET A 193 -1.98 14.84 -18.24
CA MET A 193 -2.31 14.12 -17.01
C MET A 193 -2.33 15.05 -15.79
N ARG A 194 -1.43 16.03 -15.72
CA ARG A 194 -1.43 17.03 -14.64
C ARG A 194 -2.71 17.87 -14.63
N LYS A 195 -3.15 18.32 -15.81
CA LYS A 195 -4.36 19.13 -15.98
C LYS A 195 -5.64 18.33 -15.72
N THR A 196 -5.75 17.12 -16.27
CA THR A 196 -6.91 16.25 -16.02
C THR A 196 -6.97 15.80 -14.56
N TRP A 197 -5.82 15.53 -13.93
CA TRP A 197 -5.73 15.21 -12.51
C TRP A 197 -6.24 16.36 -11.64
N GLN A 198 -5.73 17.57 -11.85
CA GLN A 198 -6.23 18.76 -11.15
C GLN A 198 -7.73 18.95 -11.36
N TYR A 199 -8.19 18.87 -12.62
CA TYR A 199 -9.60 19.05 -12.95
C TYR A 199 -10.49 18.03 -12.23
N GLN A 200 -10.15 16.75 -12.29
CA GLN A 200 -10.93 15.69 -11.66
C GLN A 200 -10.90 15.79 -10.14
N VAL A 201 -9.76 16.12 -9.53
CA VAL A 201 -9.68 16.35 -8.08
C VAL A 201 -10.58 17.52 -7.68
N LEU A 202 -10.36 18.71 -8.26
CA LEU A 202 -11.01 19.93 -7.81
C LEU A 202 -12.53 19.91 -8.08
N THR A 203 -12.96 19.41 -9.23
CA THR A 203 -14.38 19.30 -9.57
C THR A 203 -15.10 18.34 -8.62
N ARG A 204 -14.53 17.15 -8.36
CA ARG A 204 -15.14 16.17 -7.46
C ARG A 204 -15.08 16.63 -6.01
N PHE A 205 -13.98 17.26 -5.60
CA PHE A 205 -13.84 17.84 -4.27
C PHE A 205 -14.93 18.89 -4.02
N LYS A 206 -15.14 19.81 -4.95
CA LYS A 206 -16.21 20.80 -4.87
C LYS A 206 -17.60 20.14 -4.75
N ALA A 207 -17.84 19.06 -5.48
CA ALA A 207 -19.13 18.36 -5.48
C ALA A 207 -19.49 17.73 -4.12
N GLU A 208 -18.51 17.41 -3.27
CA GLU A 208 -18.75 16.91 -1.90
C GLU A 208 -19.17 18.02 -0.92
N PHE A 209 -19.11 19.29 -1.34
CA PHE A 209 -19.46 20.45 -0.53
C PHE A 209 -20.46 21.36 -1.27
N PRO A 210 -21.67 20.86 -1.60
CA PRO A 210 -22.67 21.65 -2.32
C PRO A 210 -23.05 22.90 -1.53
N GLY A 211 -23.07 24.05 -2.20
CA GLY A 211 -23.42 25.34 -1.58
C GLY A 211 -22.32 25.96 -0.70
N ASN A 212 -21.18 25.29 -0.47
CA ASN A 212 -20.11 25.86 0.33
C ASN A 212 -19.30 26.88 -0.50
N MET A 213 -19.46 28.17 -0.17
CA MET A 213 -18.84 29.27 -0.89
C MET A 213 -17.31 29.32 -0.67
N GLU A 214 -16.83 29.02 0.53
CA GLU A 214 -15.40 28.99 0.86
C GLU A 214 -14.66 27.93 0.04
N ILE A 215 -15.18 26.69 0.00
CA ILE A 215 -14.63 25.61 -0.82
C ILE A 215 -14.69 25.96 -2.31
N SER A 216 -15.76 26.61 -2.76
CA SER A 216 -15.91 27.04 -4.15
C SER A 216 -14.85 28.09 -4.53
N MET A 217 -14.59 29.06 -3.66
CA MET A 217 -13.54 30.07 -3.85
C MET A 217 -12.15 29.45 -3.82
N LEU A 218 -11.89 28.54 -2.88
CA LEU A 218 -10.63 27.80 -2.78
C LEU A 218 -10.35 27.01 -4.06
N VAL A 219 -11.33 26.26 -4.57
CA VAL A 219 -11.20 25.51 -5.83
C VAL A 219 -10.85 26.43 -7.00
N HIS A 220 -11.52 27.57 -7.11
CA HIS A 220 -11.23 28.56 -8.14
C HIS A 220 -9.82 29.15 -8.01
N GLN A 221 -9.38 29.47 -6.80
CA GLN A 221 -8.01 29.91 -6.52
C GLN A 221 -6.97 28.85 -6.88
N LEU A 222 -7.24 27.57 -6.59
CA LEU A 222 -6.33 26.47 -6.93
C LEU A 222 -6.19 26.28 -8.44
N PHE A 223 -7.26 26.46 -9.22
CA PHE A 223 -7.14 26.49 -10.69
C PHE A 223 -6.24 27.63 -11.17
N LYS A 224 -6.38 28.83 -10.59
CA LYS A 224 -5.53 29.99 -10.93
C LYS A 224 -4.07 29.78 -10.51
N LYS A 225 -3.83 29.25 -9.31
CA LYS A 225 -2.49 29.04 -8.74
C LYS A 225 -1.69 27.97 -9.50
N TYR A 226 -2.35 26.95 -10.02
CA TYR A 226 -1.71 25.83 -10.71
C TYR A 226 -2.18 25.73 -12.18
N PRO A 227 -1.80 26.67 -13.06
CA PRO A 227 -2.26 26.69 -14.46
C PRO A 227 -1.75 25.49 -15.28
N GLU A 228 -0.66 24.86 -14.82
CA GLU A 228 -0.07 23.66 -15.43
C GLU A 228 -0.53 22.35 -14.76
N GLY A 229 -1.55 22.43 -13.90
CA GLY A 229 -2.10 21.27 -13.21
C GLY A 229 -1.27 20.80 -12.02
N PHE A 230 -1.91 19.93 -11.23
CA PHE A 230 -1.33 19.30 -10.06
C PHE A 230 -0.19 18.36 -10.46
N TYR A 231 0.76 18.16 -9.55
CA TYR A 231 1.94 17.37 -9.84
C TYR A 231 1.57 15.90 -10.04
N VAL A 232 2.10 15.36 -11.12
CA VAL A 232 2.11 13.94 -11.46
C VAL A 232 3.56 13.60 -11.69
N HIS A 233 3.99 12.38 -11.37
CA HIS A 233 5.29 11.85 -11.75
C HIS A 233 5.04 10.55 -12.52
N LEU A 234 5.42 10.53 -13.81
CA LEU A 234 5.21 9.40 -14.71
C LEU A 234 6.41 9.28 -15.65
N PRO A 235 7.60 8.94 -15.13
CA PRO A 235 8.83 9.06 -15.91
C PRO A 235 8.99 7.86 -16.87
N GLU A 236 9.88 7.96 -17.85
CA GLU A 236 9.97 6.92 -18.89
C GLU A 236 10.42 5.57 -18.29
N GLU A 237 11.35 5.62 -17.35
CA GLU A 237 11.89 4.50 -16.58
C GLU A 237 10.86 3.83 -15.66
N SER A 238 9.71 4.47 -15.41
CA SER A 238 8.59 3.83 -14.69
C SER A 238 7.87 2.78 -15.53
N ARG A 239 8.25 2.62 -16.80
CA ARG A 239 7.69 1.61 -17.70
C ARG A 239 8.05 0.22 -17.18
N ILE A 240 7.02 -0.60 -17.01
CA ILE A 240 7.19 -1.96 -16.54
C ILE A 240 6.63 -2.93 -17.56
N THR A 241 7.52 -3.68 -18.20
CA THR A 241 7.20 -4.78 -19.10
C THR A 241 7.36 -6.13 -18.42
N ASN A 242 8.31 -6.24 -17.48
CA ASN A 242 8.52 -7.47 -16.72
C ASN A 242 7.63 -7.51 -15.45
N LYS A 243 6.61 -8.36 -15.51
CA LYS A 243 5.61 -8.57 -14.45
C LYS A 243 6.18 -9.03 -13.12
N GLN A 244 7.31 -9.75 -13.11
CA GLN A 244 7.94 -10.21 -11.88
C GLN A 244 8.45 -9.02 -11.04
N ASN A 245 8.84 -7.94 -11.72
CA ASN A 245 9.30 -6.71 -11.10
C ASN A 245 8.14 -5.79 -10.70
N VAL A 246 7.03 -5.78 -11.46
CA VAL A 246 5.84 -4.93 -11.14
C VAL A 246 5.32 -5.18 -9.73
N ALA A 247 5.09 -6.45 -9.40
CA ALA A 247 4.49 -6.83 -8.13
C ALA A 247 5.35 -6.40 -6.95
N ARG A 248 6.66 -6.70 -6.98
CA ARG A 248 7.60 -6.28 -5.93
C ARG A 248 7.75 -4.75 -5.88
N TYR A 249 7.74 -4.09 -7.02
CA TYR A 249 7.89 -2.64 -7.09
C TYR A 249 6.73 -1.92 -6.41
N VAL A 250 5.48 -2.27 -6.74
CA VAL A 250 4.29 -1.62 -6.16
C VAL A 250 4.00 -2.09 -4.73
N ALA A 251 4.36 -3.33 -4.40
CA ALA A 251 4.20 -3.90 -3.06
C ALA A 251 4.87 -3.05 -1.97
N ARG A 252 5.99 -2.39 -2.26
CA ARG A 252 6.67 -1.55 -1.26
C ARG A 252 5.82 -0.40 -0.73
N TYR A 253 4.77 0.01 -1.44
CA TYR A 253 3.88 1.10 -1.05
C TYR A 253 2.62 0.61 -0.31
N ILE A 254 2.59 -0.68 0.02
CA ILE A 254 1.42 -1.34 0.61
C ILE A 254 1.68 -1.69 2.05
N ARG A 255 0.65 -1.40 2.86
CA ARG A 255 0.41 -1.92 4.22
C ARG A 255 1.68 -2.08 5.07
N HIS A 256 2.55 -1.08 5.01
CA HIS A 256 3.67 -0.92 5.93
C HIS A 256 3.40 0.28 6.85
N PRO A 257 3.89 0.25 8.09
CA PRO A 257 3.85 1.43 8.96
C PRO A 257 4.58 2.62 8.32
N ALA A 258 4.24 3.84 8.75
CA ALA A 258 4.88 5.06 8.26
C ALA A 258 6.40 5.09 8.49
N VAL A 259 6.87 4.32 9.47
CA VAL A 259 8.28 4.04 9.72
C VAL A 259 8.51 2.54 9.89
N ALA A 260 9.50 2.00 9.19
CA ALA A 260 9.96 0.63 9.39
C ALA A 260 10.90 0.55 10.59
N ASN A 261 10.94 -0.57 11.31
CA ASN A 261 11.85 -0.75 12.46
C ASN A 261 13.32 -0.48 12.09
N THR A 262 13.74 -0.84 10.87
CA THR A 262 15.12 -0.60 10.37
C THR A 262 15.46 0.89 10.19
N ARG A 263 14.45 1.76 10.24
CA ARG A 263 14.62 3.22 10.16
C ARG A 263 14.71 3.87 11.54
N LEU A 264 14.38 3.14 12.61
CA LEU A 264 14.59 3.61 13.98
C LEU A 264 16.09 3.64 14.26
N TYR A 265 16.55 4.72 14.89
CA TYR A 265 17.95 4.97 15.16
C TYR A 265 18.24 4.97 16.66
N GLU A 266 17.48 5.76 17.41
CA GLU A 266 17.70 5.94 18.85
C GLU A 266 16.36 6.08 19.57
N TYR A 267 16.34 5.65 20.83
CA TYR A 267 15.21 5.79 21.75
C TYR A 267 15.73 5.84 23.19
N ASP A 268 15.51 6.96 23.88
CA ASP A 268 16.02 7.22 25.23
C ASP A 268 14.94 7.11 26.32
N GLY A 269 13.74 6.63 25.97
CA GLY A 269 12.57 6.61 26.84
C GLY A 269 11.63 7.81 26.67
N LYS A 270 12.14 8.97 26.24
CA LYS A 270 11.40 10.24 26.10
C LYS A 270 11.22 10.69 24.66
N SER A 271 12.22 10.43 23.82
CA SER A 271 12.30 10.84 22.42
C SER A 271 12.69 9.67 21.53
N VAL A 272 12.17 9.67 20.31
CA VAL A 272 12.48 8.70 19.27
C VAL A 272 13.19 9.41 18.13
N THR A 273 14.33 8.88 17.72
CA THR A 273 15.03 9.31 16.51
C THR A 273 14.90 8.23 15.43
N PHE A 274 14.47 8.64 14.25
CA PHE A 274 14.43 7.79 13.06
C PHE A 274 15.02 8.52 11.87
N TRP A 275 15.36 7.80 10.81
CA TRP A 275 15.96 8.39 9.63
C TRP A 275 15.15 8.14 8.35
N TYR A 276 15.37 8.97 7.35
CA TYR A 276 14.92 8.76 5.97
C TYR A 276 15.96 9.28 4.97
N LYS A 277 15.83 8.89 3.70
CA LYS A 277 16.62 9.49 2.62
C LYS A 277 15.84 10.61 1.95
N ASP A 278 16.43 11.77 1.77
CA ASP A 278 15.82 12.88 1.03
C ASP A 278 15.78 12.60 -0.50
N HIS A 279 15.70 13.65 -1.32
CA HIS A 279 15.67 13.52 -2.78
C HIS A 279 17.07 13.37 -3.39
N GLU A 280 18.12 13.70 -2.65
CA GLU A 280 19.53 13.61 -3.02
C GLU A 280 20.18 12.34 -2.43
N ASP A 281 19.34 11.38 -1.99
CA ASP A 281 19.74 10.15 -1.31
C ASP A 281 20.52 10.33 0.01
N LYS A 282 20.53 11.54 0.57
CA LYS A 282 21.18 11.86 1.85
C LYS A 282 20.33 11.41 3.03
N LYS A 283 20.98 10.82 4.03
CA LYS A 283 20.34 10.35 5.26
C LYS A 283 20.03 11.53 6.18
N ILE A 284 18.75 11.76 6.44
CA ILE A 284 18.21 12.78 7.34
C ILE A 284 17.66 12.10 8.60
N PHE A 285 18.01 12.63 9.77
CA PHE A 285 17.52 12.18 11.07
C PHE A 285 16.44 13.11 11.59
N VAL A 286 15.40 12.55 12.19
CA VAL A 286 14.29 13.26 12.79
C VAL A 286 14.12 12.74 14.20
N THR A 287 14.18 13.66 15.17
CA THR A 287 13.93 13.38 16.59
C THR A 287 12.62 14.03 17.00
N MET A 288 11.79 13.30 17.74
CA MET A 288 10.55 13.81 18.30
C MET A 288 10.21 13.10 19.62
N GLU A 289 9.50 13.79 20.50
CA GLU A 289 8.94 13.18 21.72
C GLU A 289 8.09 11.94 21.40
N VAL A 290 8.06 10.97 22.31
CA VAL A 290 7.30 9.72 22.14
C VAL A 290 5.83 9.97 21.80
N LYS A 291 5.17 10.93 22.46
CA LYS A 291 3.76 11.26 22.18
C LYS A 291 3.57 11.73 20.75
N LYS A 292 4.45 12.62 20.26
CA LYS A 292 4.46 13.09 18.87
C LYS A 292 4.72 11.94 17.90
N PHE A 293 5.62 11.02 18.24
CA PHE A 293 5.88 9.81 17.46
C PHE A 293 4.65 8.90 17.34
N ILE A 294 3.97 8.62 18.45
CA ILE A 294 2.74 7.81 18.47
C ILE A 294 1.68 8.47 17.58
N ARG A 295 1.39 9.75 17.79
CA ARG A 295 0.41 10.50 16.96
C ARG A 295 0.81 10.48 15.49
N ALA A 296 2.08 10.73 15.18
CA ALA A 296 2.59 10.77 13.82
C ALA A 296 2.43 9.43 13.09
N LEU A 297 2.50 8.31 13.82
CA LEU A 297 2.30 6.97 13.27
C LEU A 297 0.83 6.61 13.07
N ILE A 298 0.00 6.80 14.11
CA ILE A 298 -1.39 6.28 14.14
C ILE A 298 -2.35 7.09 13.26
N GLN A 299 -2.08 8.38 13.01
CA GLN A 299 -2.92 9.23 12.17
C GLN A 299 -3.11 8.67 10.74
N HIS A 300 -2.21 7.79 10.29
CA HIS A 300 -2.22 7.17 8.96
C HIS A 300 -3.05 5.90 8.87
N ILE A 301 -3.58 5.42 10.00
CA ILE A 301 -4.49 4.28 10.05
C ILE A 301 -5.81 4.71 9.37
N PRO A 302 -6.22 4.07 8.27
CA PRO A 302 -7.46 4.44 7.62
C PRO A 302 -8.65 3.85 8.35
N ASP A 303 -9.82 4.43 8.14
CA ASP A 303 -11.05 4.02 8.82
C ASP A 303 -11.41 2.56 8.51
N ARG A 304 -12.23 1.98 9.39
CA ARG A 304 -12.68 0.60 9.23
C ARG A 304 -13.33 0.43 7.86
N ASN A 305 -13.00 -0.67 7.18
CA ASN A 305 -13.46 -1.01 5.83
C ASN A 305 -12.95 -0.10 4.70
N PHE A 306 -12.19 0.96 4.97
CA PHE A 306 -11.60 1.77 3.92
C PHE A 306 -10.58 0.97 3.10
N LYS A 307 -10.81 0.95 1.78
CA LYS A 307 -9.96 0.26 0.81
C LYS A 307 -8.87 1.20 0.29
N MET A 308 -7.67 1.05 0.84
CA MET A 308 -6.46 1.78 0.39
C MET A 308 -6.01 1.39 -1.01
N ILE A 309 -6.32 0.16 -1.42
CA ILE A 309 -5.98 -0.40 -2.73
C ILE A 309 -7.27 -0.61 -3.49
N ARG A 310 -7.35 -0.09 -4.70
CA ARG A 310 -8.52 -0.22 -5.56
C ARG A 310 -8.13 -0.57 -6.99
N TYR A 311 -8.96 -1.41 -7.60
CA TYR A 311 -8.81 -1.89 -8.96
C TYR A 311 -9.88 -1.21 -9.81
N TYR A 312 -9.44 -0.39 -10.77
CA TYR A 312 -10.30 0.47 -11.58
C TYR A 312 -10.16 0.22 -13.08
N GLY A 313 -11.14 0.76 -13.80
CA GLY A 313 -11.26 0.63 -15.24
C GLY A 313 -11.28 -0.84 -15.63
N SER A 314 -10.38 -1.26 -16.53
CA SER A 314 -10.34 -2.65 -16.99
C SER A 314 -9.96 -3.65 -15.89
N TYR A 315 -9.33 -3.23 -14.79
CA TYR A 315 -9.09 -4.09 -13.62
C TYR A 315 -10.30 -4.23 -12.69
N GLY A 316 -11.38 -3.48 -12.91
CA GLY A 316 -12.59 -3.54 -12.08
C GLY A 316 -13.19 -4.94 -12.06
N ARG A 317 -13.55 -5.44 -10.86
CA ARG A 317 -13.96 -6.84 -10.64
C ARG A 317 -15.00 -7.37 -11.65
N ARG A 318 -16.01 -6.57 -11.99
CA ARG A 318 -17.11 -6.96 -12.89
C ARG A 318 -16.72 -6.93 -14.37
N ILE A 319 -15.80 -6.05 -14.75
CA ILE A 319 -15.43 -5.76 -16.14
C ILE A 319 -14.19 -6.57 -16.55
N LYS A 320 -13.29 -6.87 -15.62
CA LYS A 320 -12.03 -7.58 -15.87
C LYS A 320 -12.17 -8.87 -16.68
N LYS A 321 -13.26 -9.61 -16.48
CA LYS A 321 -13.55 -10.85 -17.22
C LYS A 321 -13.66 -10.64 -18.74
N LEU A 322 -14.08 -9.45 -19.18
CA LEU A 322 -14.17 -9.09 -20.59
C LEU A 322 -12.80 -9.03 -21.27
N PHE A 323 -11.74 -8.81 -20.49
CA PHE A 323 -10.36 -8.74 -20.97
C PHE A 323 -9.54 -9.98 -20.54
N SER A 324 -10.22 -11.10 -20.30
CA SER A 324 -9.60 -12.34 -19.82
C SER A 324 -8.52 -12.89 -20.78
N GLY A 325 -8.65 -12.65 -22.08
CA GLY A 325 -7.61 -12.99 -23.07
C GLY A 325 -6.27 -12.28 -22.83
N TYR A 326 -6.28 -11.17 -22.10
CA TYR A 326 -5.08 -10.46 -21.67
C TYR A 326 -4.61 -10.88 -20.28
N LEU A 327 -5.36 -11.64 -19.50
CA LEU A 327 -4.87 -12.15 -18.22
C LEU A 327 -3.79 -13.20 -18.46
N GLN A 328 -2.89 -13.38 -17.50
CA GLN A 328 -2.11 -14.60 -17.49
C GLN A 328 -3.09 -15.78 -17.46
N ARG A 329 -2.95 -16.71 -18.41
CA ARG A 329 -3.32 -18.09 -18.13
C ARG A 329 -2.48 -18.47 -16.92
N SER A 330 -3.08 -18.44 -15.73
CA SER A 330 -2.51 -19.18 -14.62
C SER A 330 -2.30 -20.58 -15.17
N LEU A 331 -1.12 -21.18 -14.94
CA LEU A 331 -1.03 -22.63 -14.95
C LEU A 331 -2.32 -23.15 -14.31
N ASN A 332 -3.11 -23.92 -15.06
CA ASN A 332 -4.39 -24.42 -14.57
C ASN A 332 -4.14 -24.94 -13.17
N GLN A 333 -4.84 -24.38 -12.19
CA GLN A 333 -4.79 -24.92 -10.84
C GLN A 333 -5.36 -26.32 -10.98
N THR A 334 -4.47 -27.32 -10.96
CA THR A 334 -4.81 -28.73 -11.16
C THR A 334 -5.91 -29.04 -10.16
N THR A 335 -7.09 -29.35 -10.66
CA THR A 335 -8.21 -29.77 -9.82
C THR A 335 -7.85 -31.12 -9.17
N PHE A 336 -8.58 -31.51 -8.12
CA PHE A 336 -8.45 -32.87 -7.60
C PHE A 336 -8.76 -33.92 -8.68
N GLU A 337 -9.62 -33.59 -9.64
CA GLU A 337 -9.86 -34.40 -10.84
C GLU A 337 -8.63 -34.50 -11.75
N ASP A 338 -7.94 -33.39 -12.01
CA ASP A 338 -6.70 -33.39 -12.80
C ASP A 338 -5.60 -34.21 -12.12
N PHE A 339 -5.49 -34.11 -10.79
CA PHE A 339 -4.63 -34.96 -9.97
C PHE A 339 -5.03 -36.44 -10.09
N SER A 340 -6.33 -36.74 -9.97
CA SER A 340 -6.86 -38.12 -10.03
C SER A 340 -6.68 -38.79 -11.40
N LYS A 341 -6.69 -38.01 -12.49
CA LYS A 341 -6.44 -38.50 -13.85
C LYS A 341 -4.95 -38.66 -14.18
N LYS A 342 -4.06 -37.94 -13.50
CA LYS A 342 -2.60 -37.92 -13.76
C LYS A 342 -1.77 -38.12 -12.49
N ARG A 343 -2.17 -39.08 -11.65
CA ARG A 343 -1.61 -39.30 -10.29
C ARG A 343 -0.09 -39.47 -10.26
N ASN A 344 0.48 -40.10 -11.29
CA ASN A 344 1.90 -40.46 -11.34
C ASN A 344 2.78 -39.45 -12.09
N VAL A 345 2.22 -38.36 -12.64
CA VAL A 345 3.02 -37.32 -13.31
C VAL A 345 3.86 -36.53 -12.31
N TRP A 346 3.41 -36.46 -11.05
CA TRP A 346 4.06 -35.77 -9.94
C TRP A 346 4.59 -36.73 -8.86
N ALA A 347 4.65 -38.03 -9.19
CA ALA A 347 5.18 -39.06 -8.30
C ALA A 347 6.62 -38.72 -7.90
N PRO A 348 6.90 -38.41 -6.61
CA PRO A 348 8.27 -38.21 -6.17
C PRO A 348 9.03 -39.55 -6.26
N GLU A 349 10.35 -39.46 -6.34
CA GLU A 349 11.22 -40.63 -6.17
C GLU A 349 11.49 -40.84 -4.69
N CYS A 350 11.53 -42.11 -4.27
CA CYS A 350 11.86 -42.47 -2.90
C CYS A 350 13.27 -41.95 -2.58
N PRO A 351 13.47 -41.11 -1.56
CA PRO A 351 14.78 -40.55 -1.25
C PRO A 351 15.81 -41.60 -0.78
N ASN A 352 15.37 -42.83 -0.48
CA ASN A 352 16.24 -43.92 -0.03
C ASN A 352 16.65 -44.87 -1.17
N CYS A 353 15.73 -45.21 -2.07
CA CYS A 353 16.00 -46.20 -3.14
C CYS A 353 15.80 -45.67 -4.57
N GLY A 354 15.46 -44.39 -4.75
CA GLY A 354 15.28 -43.75 -6.06
C GLY A 354 14.05 -44.23 -6.85
N THR A 355 13.27 -45.17 -6.32
CA THR A 355 12.11 -45.71 -7.04
C THR A 355 10.96 -44.70 -7.07
N LYS A 356 10.33 -44.50 -8.24
CA LYS A 356 9.13 -43.66 -8.37
C LYS A 356 8.00 -44.16 -7.48
N MET A 357 7.50 -43.29 -6.60
CA MET A 357 6.44 -43.61 -5.66
C MET A 357 5.07 -43.56 -6.34
N THR A 358 4.20 -44.52 -6.07
CA THR A 358 2.81 -44.53 -6.54
C THR A 358 1.88 -43.94 -5.49
N PHE A 359 0.96 -43.07 -5.92
CA PHE A 359 -0.06 -42.53 -5.04
C PHE A 359 -1.00 -43.64 -4.53
N ALA A 360 -1.12 -43.79 -3.21
CA ALA A 360 -1.97 -44.79 -2.58
C ALA A 360 -3.40 -44.28 -2.31
N TRP A 361 -3.56 -43.27 -1.44
CA TRP A 361 -4.87 -42.68 -1.15
C TRP A 361 -4.79 -41.22 -0.71
N TYR A 362 -5.95 -40.56 -0.64
CA TYR A 362 -6.13 -39.25 -0.03
C TYR A 362 -7.45 -39.28 0.74
N GLU A 363 -7.40 -38.95 2.02
CA GLU A 363 -8.59 -38.81 2.87
C GLU A 363 -8.75 -37.34 3.25
N LYS A 364 -9.95 -36.81 3.03
CA LYS A 364 -10.30 -35.43 3.37
C LYS A 364 -11.17 -35.47 4.62
N LEU A 365 -10.59 -35.08 5.75
CA LEU A 365 -11.32 -34.86 7.01
C LEU A 365 -12.32 -33.71 6.88
#